data_AF-A0A679JBB7-F1
#
_entry.id   AF-A0A679JBB7-F1
#
_cell.length_a   1.000
_cell.length_b   1.000
_cell.length_c   1.000
_cell.angle_alpha   90.00
_cell.angle_beta   90.00
_cell.angle_gamma   90.00
#
_symmetry.space_group_name_H-M   'P 1'
#
loop_
_entity.id
_entity.type
_entity.pdbx_description
1 polymer ?
#
loop_
_entity_poly.entity_id
_entity_poly.type
_entity_poly.pdbx_seq_one_letter_code
_entity_poly.pdbx_strand_id
1 'polypeptide(L)'
;MSIQIDTPEKLAEWVKRAPSITLSPLARAQKEIRMYQAAAVIIVLLLVIEPQLYLYDVQESLIYRVAKLAPSPYMVTGLFTTGVLACLPHLCTLIAIPTKLGLYWPRIVAAGGCFLISVTWIYLANLAAPLDLGSLSGSYLVRSAVTVVIGMFYAYSVNSQQARERAEAHVKQEQEAAR
;
A
#
# COMPACT_ATOMS: atom_id res chain seq x y z
N MET A 1 -2.14 -39.90 -10.46
CA MET A 1 -3.05 -40.53 -9.48
C MET A 1 -4.25 -39.60 -9.32
N SER A 2 -5.38 -39.87 -9.98
CA SER A 2 -6.59 -39.05 -9.83
C SER A 2 -7.26 -39.41 -8.52
N ILE A 3 -7.45 -38.43 -7.64
CA ILE A 3 -8.26 -38.61 -6.43
C ILE A 3 -9.71 -38.54 -6.91
N GLN A 4 -10.43 -39.66 -6.89
CA GLN A 4 -11.88 -39.63 -7.05
C GLN A 4 -12.46 -38.94 -5.82
N ILE A 5 -13.16 -37.83 -6.04
CA ILE A 5 -13.89 -37.09 -5.01
C ILE A 5 -15.36 -37.48 -5.12
N ASP A 6 -15.68 -38.58 -4.46
CA ASP A 6 -16.93 -39.33 -4.53
C ASP A 6 -17.81 -39.11 -3.30
N THR A 7 -17.29 -38.47 -2.24
CA THR A 7 -18.05 -38.11 -1.04
C THR A 7 -17.84 -36.66 -0.59
N PRO A 8 -18.83 -36.03 0.08
CA PRO A 8 -18.71 -34.67 0.62
C PRO A 8 -17.56 -34.52 1.64
N GLU A 9 -17.28 -35.58 2.40
CA GLU A 9 -16.21 -35.61 3.40
C GLU A 9 -14.82 -35.65 2.74
N LYS A 10 -14.66 -36.44 1.66
CA LYS A 10 -13.43 -36.44 0.86
C LYS A 10 -13.23 -35.12 0.13
N LEU A 11 -14.30 -34.46 -0.31
CA LEU A 11 -14.24 -33.11 -0.86
C LEU A 11 -13.74 -32.12 0.20
N ALA A 12 -14.28 -32.18 1.42
CA ALA A 12 -13.86 -31.31 2.51
C ALA A 12 -12.39 -31.56 2.95
N GLU A 13 -11.95 -32.82 2.98
CA GLU A 13 -10.57 -33.20 3.30
C GLU A 13 -9.60 -32.80 2.17
N TRP A 14 -10.02 -32.94 0.91
CA TRP A 14 -9.24 -32.52 -0.24
C TRP A 14 -9.11 -31.00 -0.33
N VAL A 15 -10.20 -30.25 -0.09
CA VAL A 15 -10.17 -28.77 -0.02
C VAL A 15 -9.23 -28.27 1.09
N LYS A 16 -9.13 -29.01 2.21
CA LYS A 16 -8.17 -28.70 3.28
C LYS A 16 -6.71 -28.98 2.91
N ARG A 17 -6.45 -29.95 2.03
CA ARG A 17 -5.09 -30.38 1.64
C ARG A 17 -4.59 -29.82 0.31
N ALA A 18 -5.46 -29.25 -0.50
CA ALA A 18 -5.09 -28.86 -1.84
C ALA A 18 -4.18 -27.62 -1.85
N PRO A 19 -3.06 -27.64 -2.59
CA PRO A 19 -2.24 -26.46 -2.81
C PRO A 19 -3.11 -25.41 -3.52
N SER A 20 -2.84 -24.12 -3.24
CA SER A 20 -3.67 -22.92 -3.48
C SER A 20 -4.35 -22.69 -4.85
N ILE A 21 -4.28 -23.64 -5.78
CA ILE A 21 -4.93 -23.69 -7.09
C ILE A 21 -6.44 -24.02 -6.99
N THR A 22 -6.93 -24.60 -5.89
CA THR A 22 -8.37 -24.92 -5.70
C THR A 22 -9.03 -24.15 -4.55
N LEU A 23 -8.55 -22.94 -4.31
CA LEU A 23 -9.31 -21.95 -3.54
C LEU A 23 -10.61 -21.62 -4.29
N SER A 24 -11.70 -21.39 -3.55
CA SER A 24 -12.94 -20.85 -4.15
C SER A 24 -12.61 -19.58 -4.96
N PRO A 25 -13.36 -19.25 -6.03
CA PRO A 25 -13.08 -18.08 -6.88
C PRO A 25 -12.86 -16.79 -6.07
N LEU A 26 -13.61 -16.64 -4.98
CA LEU A 26 -13.48 -15.54 -4.02
C LEU A 26 -12.13 -15.53 -3.29
N ALA A 27 -11.65 -16.68 -2.81
CA ALA A 27 -10.39 -16.76 -2.08
C ALA A 27 -9.16 -16.59 -3.00
N ARG A 28 -9.27 -16.97 -4.28
CA ARG A 28 -8.26 -16.64 -5.30
C ARG A 28 -8.19 -15.13 -5.55
N ALA A 29 -9.33 -14.49 -5.78
CA ALA A 29 -9.40 -13.04 -5.98
C ALA A 29 -8.85 -12.26 -4.78
N GLN A 30 -9.16 -12.70 -3.55
CA GLN A 30 -8.60 -12.10 -2.33
C GLN A 30 -7.08 -12.22 -2.24
N LYS A 31 -6.52 -13.39 -2.62
CA LYS A 31 -5.07 -13.60 -2.65
C LYS A 31 -4.40 -12.69 -3.71
N GLU A 32 -4.97 -12.59 -4.89
CA GLU A 32 -4.47 -11.73 -5.97
C GLU A 32 -4.47 -10.26 -5.57
N ILE A 33 -5.61 -9.75 -5.07
CA ILE A 33 -5.72 -8.38 -4.57
C ILE A 33 -4.67 -8.10 -3.49
N ARG A 34 -4.45 -9.04 -2.56
CA ARG A 34 -3.43 -8.90 -1.52
C ARG A 34 -2.02 -8.78 -2.09
N MET A 35 -1.68 -9.58 -3.10
CA MET A 35 -0.37 -9.50 -3.75
C MET A 35 -0.19 -8.16 -4.46
N TYR A 36 -1.21 -7.66 -5.16
CA TYR A 36 -1.16 -6.35 -5.81
C TYR A 36 -1.02 -5.21 -4.80
N GLN A 37 -1.74 -5.26 -3.67
CA GLN A 37 -1.59 -4.29 -2.59
C GLN A 37 -0.20 -4.33 -1.97
N ALA A 38 0.35 -5.52 -1.72
CA ALA A 38 1.70 -5.67 -1.19
C ALA A 38 2.75 -5.11 -2.17
N ALA A 39 2.61 -5.42 -3.46
CA ALA A 39 3.46 -4.86 -4.51
C ALA A 39 3.37 -3.33 -4.57
N ALA A 40 2.17 -2.75 -4.45
CA ALA A 40 2.00 -1.30 -4.41
C ALA A 40 2.70 -0.67 -3.21
N VAL A 41 2.62 -1.28 -2.01
CA VAL A 41 3.36 -0.79 -0.83
C VAL A 41 4.86 -0.87 -1.08
N ILE A 42 5.35 -2.00 -1.62
CA ILE A 42 6.78 -2.18 -1.94
C ILE A 42 7.25 -1.12 -2.94
N ILE A 43 6.46 -0.79 -3.96
CA ILE A 43 6.78 0.28 -4.91
C ILE A 43 6.92 1.63 -4.19
N VAL A 44 5.98 1.99 -3.30
CA VAL A 44 6.11 3.22 -2.49
C VAL A 44 7.37 3.22 -1.64
N LEU A 45 7.69 2.08 -1.01
CA LEU A 45 8.91 1.94 -0.22
C LEU A 45 10.16 2.12 -1.09
N LEU A 46 10.24 1.49 -2.26
CA LEU A 46 11.38 1.65 -3.16
C LEU A 46 11.52 3.08 -3.67
N LEU A 47 10.40 3.75 -3.98
CA LEU A 47 10.39 5.16 -4.39
C LEU A 47 10.96 6.10 -3.32
N VAL A 48 10.97 5.71 -2.04
CA VAL A 48 11.42 6.55 -0.93
C VAL A 48 12.77 6.11 -0.37
N ILE A 49 13.02 4.80 -0.24
CA ILE A 49 14.24 4.25 0.36
C ILE A 49 15.46 4.65 -0.45
N GLU A 50 15.43 4.51 -1.78
CA GLU A 50 16.55 4.91 -2.65
C GLU A 50 16.94 6.39 -2.45
N PRO A 51 16.01 7.37 -2.58
CA PRO A 51 16.35 8.76 -2.32
C PRO A 51 16.77 9.05 -0.88
N GLN A 52 16.28 8.31 0.11
CA GLN A 52 16.77 8.43 1.48
C GLN A 52 18.23 7.97 1.61
N LEU A 53 18.61 6.85 0.99
CA LEU A 53 20.01 6.38 0.97
C LEU A 53 20.91 7.44 0.34
N TYR A 54 20.49 8.06 -0.76
CA TYR A 54 21.26 9.15 -1.38
C TYR A 54 21.38 10.40 -0.51
N LEU A 55 20.38 10.71 0.33
CA LEU A 55 20.48 11.82 1.27
C LEU A 55 21.52 11.58 2.38
N TYR A 56 21.77 10.32 2.75
CA TYR A 56 22.74 9.96 3.79
C TYR A 56 24.15 9.68 3.24
N ASP A 57 24.23 8.90 2.17
CA ASP A 57 25.51 8.30 1.74
C ASP A 57 26.16 9.05 0.57
N VAL A 58 25.39 9.81 -0.21
CA VAL A 58 25.88 10.44 -1.45
C VAL A 58 25.62 11.94 -1.42
N GLN A 59 26.50 12.67 -0.73
CA GLN A 59 26.43 14.14 -0.63
C GLN A 59 26.54 14.87 -1.98
N GLU A 60 27.05 14.20 -3.02
CA GLU A 60 27.09 14.78 -4.37
C GLU A 60 25.77 14.63 -5.14
N SER A 61 24.83 13.82 -4.64
CA SER A 61 23.58 13.52 -5.33
C SER A 61 22.73 14.79 -5.53
N LEU A 62 22.01 14.84 -6.65
CA LEU A 62 21.11 15.97 -6.96
C LEU A 62 20.04 16.15 -5.88
N ILE A 63 19.51 15.06 -5.33
CA ILE A 63 18.50 15.13 -4.27
C ILE A 63 19.07 15.75 -2.98
N TYR A 64 20.32 15.46 -2.62
CA TYR A 64 20.97 16.08 -1.48
C TYR A 64 21.23 17.57 -1.71
N ARG A 65 21.65 17.96 -2.93
CA ARG A 65 21.80 19.38 -3.30
C ARG A 65 20.48 20.14 -3.21
N VAL A 66 19.38 19.54 -3.66
CA VAL A 66 18.03 20.13 -3.54
C VAL A 66 17.60 20.20 -2.07
N ALA A 67 17.79 19.13 -1.29
CA ALA A 67 17.41 19.10 0.12
C ALA A 67 18.20 20.12 0.97
N LYS A 68 19.44 20.47 0.58
CA LYS A 68 20.22 21.54 1.20
C LYS A 68 19.64 22.94 1.04
N LEU A 69 18.71 23.14 0.10
CA LEU A 69 17.98 24.40 -0.04
C LEU A 69 16.84 24.53 0.98
N ALA A 70 16.46 23.43 1.65
CA ALA A 70 15.53 23.46 2.76
C ALA A 70 16.20 24.05 4.02
N PRO A 71 15.44 24.53 5.02
CA PRO A 71 15.99 24.95 6.31
C PRO A 71 16.82 23.85 7.00
N SER A 72 16.48 22.58 6.75
CA SER A 72 17.27 21.43 7.18
C SER A 72 17.02 20.24 6.26
N PRO A 73 18.08 19.59 5.71
CA PRO A 73 17.93 18.39 4.89
C PRO A 73 17.36 17.21 5.71
N TYR A 74 17.60 17.18 7.02
CA TYR A 74 17.06 16.15 7.91
C TYR A 74 15.54 16.21 8.05
N MET A 75 14.93 17.38 7.81
CA MET A 75 13.47 17.52 7.79
C MET A 75 12.87 16.69 6.65
N VAL A 76 13.46 16.76 5.45
CA VAL A 76 13.04 15.97 4.28
C VAL A 76 13.14 14.48 4.60
N THR A 77 14.25 14.07 5.20
CA THR A 77 14.44 12.67 5.58
C THR A 77 13.44 12.22 6.64
N GLY A 78 13.19 13.04 7.67
CA GLY A 78 12.21 12.74 8.71
C GLY A 78 10.79 12.56 8.15
N LEU A 79 10.38 13.41 7.19
CA LEU A 79 9.08 13.29 6.53
C LEU A 79 8.96 12.00 5.72
N PHE A 80 9.98 11.67 4.92
CA PHE A 80 10.02 10.40 4.20
C PHE A 80 10.01 9.19 5.14
N THR A 81 10.80 9.22 6.21
CA THR A 81 10.86 8.12 7.19
C THR A 81 9.51 7.95 7.87
N THR A 82 8.86 9.05 8.26
CA THR A 82 7.52 9.00 8.86
C THR A 82 6.51 8.39 7.90
N GLY A 83 6.56 8.77 6.61
CA GLY A 83 5.71 8.18 5.58
C GLY A 83 5.95 6.68 5.38
N VAL A 84 7.22 6.25 5.35
CA VAL A 84 7.60 4.82 5.28
C VAL A 84 7.08 4.06 6.48
N LEU A 85 7.33 4.56 7.70
CA LEU A 85 6.85 3.94 8.93
C LEU A 85 5.33 3.82 8.96
N ALA A 86 4.60 4.79 8.40
CA ALA A 86 3.14 4.74 8.27
C ALA A 86 2.66 3.64 7.30
N CYS A 87 3.44 3.31 6.27
CA CYS A 87 3.12 2.23 5.33
C CYS A 87 3.45 0.82 5.86
N LEU A 88 4.40 0.70 6.80
CA LEU A 88 4.86 -0.60 7.31
C LEU A 88 3.75 -1.44 7.97
N PRO A 89 2.87 -0.91 8.84
CA PRO A 89 1.79 -1.70 9.42
C PRO A 89 0.88 -2.35 8.37
N HIS A 90 0.63 -1.66 7.26
CA HIS A 90 -0.16 -2.22 6.16
C HIS A 90 0.58 -3.39 5.50
N LEU A 91 1.86 -3.21 5.18
CA LEU A 91 2.68 -4.28 4.60
C LEU A 91 2.78 -5.51 5.53
N CYS A 92 3.06 -5.29 6.82
CA CYS A 92 3.11 -6.35 7.82
C CYS A 92 1.78 -7.09 7.91
N THR A 93 0.65 -6.38 7.88
CA THR A 93 -0.68 -7.00 7.89
C THR A 93 -0.91 -7.86 6.64
N LEU A 94 -0.52 -7.35 5.46
CA LEU A 94 -0.65 -8.09 4.20
C LEU A 94 0.22 -9.35 4.15
N ILE A 95 1.41 -9.35 4.75
CA ILE A 95 2.33 -10.49 4.72
C ILE A 95 2.01 -11.49 5.84
N ALA A 96 1.96 -11.01 7.08
CA ALA A 96 1.91 -11.85 8.28
C ALA A 96 0.48 -12.25 8.69
N ILE A 97 -0.55 -11.49 8.30
CA ILE A 97 -1.93 -11.74 8.72
C ILE A 97 -2.90 -11.78 7.52
N PRO A 98 -2.79 -12.82 6.65
CA PRO A 98 -3.63 -12.99 5.47
C PRO A 98 -5.14 -12.91 5.74
N THR A 99 -5.53 -13.43 6.90
CA THR A 99 -6.93 -13.65 7.28
C THR A 99 -7.61 -12.37 7.77
N LYS A 100 -6.84 -11.32 8.06
CA LYS A 100 -7.34 -10.04 8.58
C LYS A 100 -7.23 -8.89 7.57
N LEU A 101 -7.57 -9.16 6.31
CA LEU A 101 -7.81 -8.12 5.30
C LEU A 101 -8.89 -7.11 5.75
N GLY A 102 -9.72 -7.49 6.73
CA GLY A 102 -10.75 -6.65 7.34
C GLY A 102 -10.23 -5.50 8.22
N LEU A 103 -8.94 -5.39 8.52
CA LEU A 103 -8.46 -4.27 9.35
C LEU A 103 -8.36 -2.98 8.53
N TYR A 104 -9.16 -1.97 8.85
CA TYR A 104 -9.19 -0.70 8.11
C TYR A 104 -8.03 0.22 8.48
N TRP A 105 -7.64 0.26 9.75
CA TRP A 105 -6.66 1.24 10.26
C TRP A 105 -5.30 1.20 9.56
N PRO A 106 -4.69 0.03 9.21
CA PRO A 106 -3.38 0.02 8.56
C PRO A 106 -3.42 0.69 7.18
N ARG A 107 -4.54 0.55 6.46
CA ARG A 107 -4.74 1.18 5.15
C ARG A 107 -4.92 2.69 5.27
N ILE A 108 -5.65 3.15 6.29
CA ILE A 108 -5.82 4.60 6.55
C ILE A 108 -4.45 5.23 6.85
N VAL A 109 -3.67 4.59 7.72
CA VAL A 109 -2.32 5.07 8.07
C VAL A 109 -1.40 5.05 6.84
N ALA A 110 -1.44 3.98 6.02
CA ALA A 110 -0.66 3.92 4.78
C ALA A 110 -1.10 4.97 3.75
N ALA A 111 -2.40 5.27 3.63
CA ALA A 111 -2.91 6.35 2.78
C ALA A 111 -2.39 7.72 3.24
N GLY A 112 -2.41 7.98 4.56
CA GLY A 112 -1.81 9.17 5.15
C GLY A 112 -0.29 9.25 4.92
N GLY A 113 0.41 8.13 5.02
CA GLY A 113 1.84 8.03 4.69
C GLY A 113 2.13 8.37 3.23
N CYS A 114 1.33 7.85 2.29
CA CYS A 114 1.45 8.19 0.87
C CYS A 114 1.19 9.68 0.61
N PHE A 115 0.19 10.26 1.28
CA PHE A 115 -0.08 11.69 1.17
C PHE A 115 1.13 12.52 1.66
N LEU A 116 1.70 12.18 2.82
CA LEU A 116 2.89 12.85 3.35
C LEU A 116 4.10 12.75 2.39
N ILE A 117 4.34 11.56 1.83
CA ILE A 117 5.41 11.32 0.85
C ILE A 117 5.17 12.16 -0.42
N SER A 118 3.93 12.22 -0.92
CA SER A 118 3.57 13.05 -2.08
C SER A 118 3.81 14.53 -1.83
N VAL A 119 3.39 15.05 -0.66
CA VAL A 119 3.64 16.44 -0.26
C VAL A 119 5.14 16.71 -0.18
N THR A 120 5.92 15.76 0.33
CA THR A 120 7.39 15.87 0.41
C THR A 120 8.02 15.92 -0.99
N TRP A 121 7.52 15.12 -1.94
CA TRP A 121 7.95 15.20 -3.34
C TRP A 121 7.62 16.55 -3.99
N ILE A 122 6.44 17.10 -3.74
CA ILE A 122 6.05 18.44 -4.22
C ILE A 122 6.96 19.52 -3.63
N TYR A 123 7.26 19.40 -2.34
CA TYR A 123 8.18 20.31 -1.66
C TYR A 123 9.57 20.28 -2.31
N LEU A 124 10.12 19.10 -2.59
CA LEU A 124 11.38 18.95 -3.32
C LEU A 124 11.32 19.47 -4.76
N ALA A 125 10.18 19.30 -5.45
CA ALA A 125 9.98 19.87 -6.79
C ALA A 125 10.08 21.40 -6.78
N ASN A 126 9.46 22.06 -5.79
CA ASN A 126 9.54 23.50 -5.62
C ASN A 126 10.96 23.97 -5.29
N LEU A 127 11.68 23.26 -4.41
CA LEU A 127 13.07 23.57 -4.10
C LEU A 127 14.01 23.33 -5.29
N ALA A 128 13.69 22.40 -6.19
CA ALA A 128 14.49 22.11 -7.37
C ALA A 128 14.38 23.19 -8.45
N ALA A 129 13.28 23.96 -8.49
CA ALA A 129 13.03 24.98 -9.51
C ALA A 129 14.23 25.91 -9.83
N PRO A 130 14.93 26.53 -8.85
CA PRO A 130 16.10 27.38 -9.13
C PRO A 130 17.33 26.62 -9.66
N LEU A 131 17.38 25.30 -9.49
CA LEU A 131 18.46 24.43 -9.96
C LEU A 131 18.10 23.69 -11.26
N ASP A 132 16.86 23.81 -11.73
CA ASP A 132 16.32 22.93 -12.75
C ASP A 132 16.64 23.41 -14.17
N LEU A 133 17.40 22.59 -14.90
CA LEU A 133 17.63 22.72 -16.34
C LEU A 133 16.54 21.99 -17.16
N GLY A 134 15.47 21.52 -16.53
CA GLY A 134 14.18 21.18 -17.16
C GLY A 134 13.59 19.80 -16.84
N SER A 135 14.27 18.96 -16.07
CA SER A 135 13.84 17.56 -15.84
C SER A 135 13.76 17.16 -14.37
N LEU A 136 14.40 17.89 -13.47
CA LEU A 136 14.51 17.50 -12.07
C LEU A 136 13.20 17.71 -11.33
N SER A 137 12.61 18.91 -11.43
CA SER A 137 11.31 19.22 -10.80
C SER A 137 10.20 18.32 -11.35
N GLY A 138 10.19 18.10 -12.67
CA GLY A 138 9.26 17.18 -13.33
C GLY A 138 9.36 15.76 -12.78
N SER A 139 10.57 15.25 -12.56
CA SER A 139 10.76 13.91 -11.98
C SER A 139 10.18 13.79 -10.56
N TYR A 140 10.28 14.84 -9.74
CA TYR A 140 9.69 14.86 -8.41
C TYR A 140 8.17 14.96 -8.45
N LEU A 141 7.61 15.73 -9.39
CA LEU A 141 6.16 15.78 -9.61
C LEU A 141 5.59 14.44 -10.09
N VAL A 142 6.29 13.72 -10.97
CA VAL A 142 5.89 12.36 -11.39
C VAL A 142 5.89 11.41 -10.19
N ARG A 143 6.95 11.42 -9.37
CA ARG A 143 6.99 10.61 -8.13
C ARG A 143 5.84 10.97 -7.18
N SER A 144 5.53 12.25 -7.04
CA SER A 144 4.38 12.71 -6.26
C SER A 144 3.07 12.13 -6.80
N ALA A 145 2.81 12.26 -8.10
CA ALA A 145 1.59 11.78 -8.75
C ALA A 145 1.43 10.25 -8.59
N VAL A 146 2.50 9.48 -8.80
CA VAL A 146 2.50 8.02 -8.58
C VAL A 146 2.16 7.69 -7.13
N THR A 147 2.75 8.41 -6.17
CA THR A 147 2.47 8.20 -4.74
C THR A 147 1.01 8.51 -4.39
N VAL A 148 0.43 9.58 -4.96
CA VAL A 148 -0.99 9.93 -4.79
C VAL A 148 -1.89 8.82 -5.33
N VAL A 149 -1.63 8.32 -6.53
CA VAL A 149 -2.43 7.23 -7.15
C VAL A 149 -2.40 5.99 -6.26
N ILE A 150 -1.25 5.63 -5.70
CA ILE A 150 -1.15 4.50 -4.77
C ILE A 150 -1.93 4.78 -3.47
N GLY A 151 -1.82 5.98 -2.91
CA GLY A 151 -2.61 6.39 -1.75
C GLY A 151 -4.13 6.33 -2.01
N MET A 152 -4.58 6.71 -3.20
CA MET A 152 -5.99 6.61 -3.62
C MET A 152 -6.46 5.15 -3.67
N PHE A 153 -5.62 4.20 -4.10
CA PHE A 153 -5.98 2.78 -4.05
C PHE A 153 -6.21 2.29 -2.61
N TYR A 154 -5.42 2.76 -1.64
CA TYR A 154 -5.66 2.44 -0.23
C TYR A 154 -6.97 3.04 0.28
N ALA A 155 -7.25 4.30 -0.04
CA ALA A 155 -8.50 4.97 0.33
C ALA A 155 -9.73 4.27 -0.28
N TYR A 156 -9.67 3.94 -1.58
CA TYR A 156 -10.72 3.18 -2.27
C TYR A 156 -10.91 1.79 -1.66
N SER A 157 -9.82 1.12 -1.27
CA SER A 157 -9.89 -0.16 -0.59
C SER A 157 -10.60 -0.07 0.77
N VAL A 158 -10.44 1.03 1.52
CA VAL A 158 -11.16 1.25 2.79
C VAL A 158 -12.65 1.45 2.53
N ASN A 159 -12.99 2.32 1.56
CA ASN A 159 -14.39 2.61 1.22
C ASN A 159 -15.15 1.37 0.75
N SER A 160 -14.53 0.57 -0.12
CA SER A 160 -15.15 -0.66 -0.63
C SER A 160 -15.38 -1.70 0.46
N GLN A 161 -14.52 -1.75 1.47
CA GLN A 161 -14.74 -2.65 2.60
C GLN A 161 -15.86 -2.16 3.53
N GLN A 162 -15.89 -0.87 3.85
CA GLN A 162 -16.97 -0.30 4.67
C GLN A 162 -18.34 -0.52 4.03
N ALA A 163 -18.44 -0.43 2.70
CA ALA A 163 -19.67 -0.74 1.97
C ALA A 163 -20.10 -2.20 2.13
N ARG A 164 -19.16 -3.16 2.11
CA ARG A 164 -19.45 -4.58 2.32
C ARG A 164 -19.94 -4.86 3.74
N GLU A 165 -19.26 -4.30 4.75
CA GLU A 165 -19.64 -4.46 6.15
C GLU A 165 -21.05 -3.93 6.43
N ARG A 166 -21.42 -2.80 5.81
CA ARG A 166 -22.77 -2.25 5.90
C ARG A 166 -23.82 -3.13 5.22
N ALA A 167 -23.51 -3.68 4.05
CA ALA A 167 -24.41 -4.59 3.34
C ALA A 167 -24.65 -5.89 4.13
N GLU A 168 -23.60 -6.48 4.69
CA GLU A 168 -23.69 -7.68 5.54
C GLU A 168 -24.50 -7.42 6.81
N ALA A 169 -24.30 -6.26 7.44
CA ALA A 169 -25.07 -5.85 8.61
C ALA A 169 -26.57 -5.70 8.29
N HIS A 170 -26.92 -5.12 7.13
CA HIS A 170 -28.30 -4.97 6.68
C HIS A 170 -28.99 -6.32 6.48
N VAL A 171 -28.34 -7.25 5.77
CA VAL A 171 -28.88 -8.60 5.55
C VAL A 171 -29.10 -9.33 6.87
N LYS A 172 -28.17 -9.18 7.83
CA LYS A 172 -28.31 -9.79 9.15
C LYS A 172 -29.50 -9.22 9.93
N GLN A 173 -29.71 -7.90 9.86
CA GLN A 173 -30.87 -7.24 10.48
C GLN A 173 -32.19 -7.73 9.87
N GLU A 174 -32.27 -7.87 8.54
CA GLU A 174 -33.46 -8.40 7.86
C GLU A 174 -33.74 -9.86 8.26
N GLN A 175 -32.70 -10.69 8.38
CA GLN A 175 -32.83 -12.07 8.82
C GLN A 175 -33.26 -12.20 10.28
N GLU A 176 -32.80 -11.31 11.16
CA GLU A 176 -33.21 -11.25 12.55
C GLU A 176 -34.65 -10.74 12.69
N ALA A 177 -35.08 -9.77 11.87
CA ALA A 177 -36.45 -9.25 11.86
C ALA A 177 -37.48 -10.24 11.29
N ALA A 178 -37.04 -11.20 10.47
CA ALA A 178 -37.88 -12.24 9.89
C ALA A 178 -38.05 -13.49 10.80
N ARG A 179 -37.42 -13.52 11.97
CA ARG A 179 -37.52 -14.59 12.97
C ARG A 179 -38.42 -14.17 14.12
#